data_AF-A0A2V5USU1-F1
#
_entry.id   AF-A0A2V5USU1-F1
#
_cell.length_a   1.000
_cell.length_b   1.000
_cell.length_c   1.000
_cell.angle_alpha   90.00
_cell.angle_beta   90.00
_cell.angle_gamma   90.00
#
_symmetry.space_group_name_H-M   'P 1'
#
loop_
_entity.id
_entity.type
_entity.pdbx_description
1 polymer ?
#
loop_
_entity_poly.entity_id
_entity_poly.type
_entity_poly.pdbx_seq_one_letter_code
_entity_poly.pdbx_strand_id
1 'polypeptide(L)'
;MPVKIHIKEQPKTFERFGAQWTPTIQVLDPDGTKRHQFEGFLPPDDFLGQLKLGLAHSAFARQQWKEAESRYDDIVKTLPDSDAAPEALYWAGVSRYKSSGDPTALQQTTEAFKIHYQGSTWAKKASVWAK
;
A
#
# COMPACT_ATOMS: atom_id res chain seq x y z
N MET A 1 -6.57 -15.23 -4.81
CA MET A 1 -7.78 -15.91 -4.29
C MET A 1 -7.94 -15.51 -2.83
N PRO A 2 -9.12 -15.05 -2.38
CA PRO A 2 -9.36 -14.79 -0.97
C PRO A 2 -9.47 -16.12 -0.20
N VAL A 3 -8.89 -16.17 1.00
CA VAL A 3 -8.96 -17.32 1.92
C VAL A 3 -9.41 -16.82 3.29
N LYS A 4 -10.36 -17.52 3.92
CA LYS A 4 -10.85 -17.21 5.27
C LYS A 4 -10.37 -18.28 6.24
N ILE A 5 -9.76 -17.85 7.34
CA ILE A 5 -9.34 -18.72 8.45
C ILE A 5 -10.15 -18.31 9.67
N HIS A 6 -10.84 -19.27 10.30
CA HIS A 6 -11.59 -19.04 11.52
C HIS A 6 -10.80 -19.54 12.73
N ILE A 7 -10.51 -18.65 13.68
CA ILE A 7 -9.60 -18.94 14.81
C ILE A 7 -10.03 -20.16 15.64
N LYS A 8 -11.33 -20.36 15.84
CA LYS A 8 -11.85 -21.50 16.63
C LYS A 8 -11.84 -22.82 15.88
N GLU A 9 -11.88 -22.78 14.55
CA GLU A 9 -11.95 -23.98 13.71
C GLU A 9 -10.56 -24.41 13.22
N GLN A 10 -9.66 -23.44 13.05
CA GLN A 10 -8.33 -23.63 12.45
C GLN A 10 -7.22 -22.93 13.26
N PRO A 11 -7.07 -23.21 14.56
CA PRO A 11 -6.16 -22.47 15.44
C PRO A 11 -4.68 -22.57 15.02
N LYS A 12 -4.22 -23.76 14.59
CA LYS A 12 -2.84 -23.95 14.10
C LYS A 12 -2.55 -23.16 12.82
N THR A 13 -3.55 -23.08 11.93
CA THR A 13 -3.43 -22.29 10.69
C THR A 13 -3.39 -20.80 11.03
N PHE A 14 -4.20 -20.36 12.00
CA PHE A 14 -4.18 -18.98 12.50
C PHE A 14 -2.81 -18.59 13.10
N GLU A 15 -2.23 -19.45 13.94
CA GLU A 15 -0.88 -19.28 14.50
C GLU A 15 0.21 -19.19 13.43
N ARG A 16 0.12 -20.01 12.38
CA ARG A 16 1.08 -20.01 11.26
C ARG A 16 1.23 -18.64 10.58
N PHE A 17 0.14 -17.87 10.49
CA PHE A 17 0.17 -16.54 9.87
C PHE A 17 0.52 -15.42 10.86
N GLY A 18 0.81 -15.74 12.12
CA GLY A 18 1.24 -14.78 13.13
C GLY A 18 0.20 -13.69 13.44
N ALA A 19 -1.08 -13.98 13.21
CA ALA A 19 -2.15 -13.05 13.56
C ALA A 19 -2.30 -12.98 15.09
N GLN A 20 -2.35 -11.76 15.63
CA GLN A 20 -2.46 -11.51 17.08
C GLN A 20 -3.84 -10.99 17.50
N TRP A 21 -4.65 -10.53 16.54
CA TRP A 21 -5.96 -9.94 16.77
C TRP A 21 -6.94 -10.35 15.67
N THR A 22 -8.23 -10.02 15.83
CA THR A 22 -9.24 -10.30 14.81
C THR A 22 -10.16 -9.10 14.54
N PRO A 23 -10.56 -8.85 13.27
CA PRO A 23 -10.03 -9.49 12.08
C PRO A 23 -8.59 -9.02 11.79
N THR A 24 -7.76 -9.91 11.23
CA THR A 24 -6.48 -9.56 10.60
C THR A 24 -6.59 -9.92 9.13
N ILE A 25 -6.29 -8.95 8.27
CA ILE A 25 -6.24 -9.14 6.83
C ILE A 25 -4.77 -9.12 6.42
N GLN A 26 -4.36 -10.10 5.61
CA GLN A 26 -3.00 -10.18 5.09
C GLN A 26 -3.04 -10.36 3.57
N VAL A 27 -2.18 -9.63 2.87
CA VAL A 27 -1.90 -9.83 1.44
C VAL A 27 -0.55 -10.52 1.33
N LEU A 28 -0.54 -11.69 0.71
CA LEU A 28 0.62 -12.56 0.56
C LEU A 28 0.96 -12.74 -0.92
N ASP A 29 2.24 -12.84 -1.22
CA ASP A 29 2.72 -13.34 -2.51
C ASP A 29 2.46 -14.86 -2.66
N PRO A 30 2.57 -15.42 -3.88
CA PRO A 30 2.39 -16.85 -4.11
C PRO A 30 3.33 -17.76 -3.29
N ASP A 31 4.50 -17.26 -2.90
CA ASP A 31 5.47 -17.96 -2.06
C ASP A 31 5.12 -17.91 -0.55
N GLY A 32 4.06 -17.20 -0.18
CA GLY A 32 3.62 -17.00 1.20
C GLY A 32 4.26 -15.79 1.89
N THR A 33 5.12 -15.03 1.21
CA THR A 33 5.70 -13.80 1.76
C THR A 33 4.62 -12.75 1.99
N LYS A 34 4.51 -12.26 3.23
CA LYS A 34 3.57 -11.18 3.57
C LYS A 34 4.02 -9.86 2.99
N ARG A 35 3.13 -9.21 2.24
CA ARG A 35 3.35 -7.89 1.62
C ARG A 35 2.63 -6.78 2.35
N HIS A 36 1.46 -7.07 2.91
CA HIS A 36 0.67 -6.09 3.64
C HIS A 36 -0.17 -6.75 4.71
N GLN A 37 -0.44 -6.02 5.78
CA GLN A 37 -1.30 -6.45 6.88
C GLN A 37 -1.99 -5.25 7.52
N PHE A 38 -3.25 -5.43 7.90
CA PHE A 38 -3.97 -4.51 8.76
C PHE A 38 -4.98 -5.27 9.63
N GLU A 39 -5.31 -4.69 10.79
CA GLU A 39 -6.24 -5.22 11.78
C GLU A 39 -7.49 -4.36 11.91
N GLY A 40 -8.59 -5.00 12.29
CA GLY A 40 -9.85 -4.32 12.57
C GLY A 40 -10.74 -4.14 11.34
N PHE A 41 -11.89 -3.50 11.56
CA PHE A 41 -12.84 -3.17 10.51
C PHE A 41 -12.58 -1.76 9.99
N LEU A 42 -12.82 -1.55 8.70
CA LEU A 42 -12.69 -0.28 8.02
C LEU A 42 -13.95 0.00 7.19
N PRO A 43 -14.28 1.28 6.93
CA PRO A 43 -15.24 1.64 5.89
C PRO A 43 -14.87 1.00 4.53
N PRO A 44 -15.84 0.81 3.62
CA PRO A 44 -15.60 0.08 2.37
C PRO A 44 -14.43 0.61 1.53
N ASP A 45 -14.32 1.94 1.40
CA ASP A 45 -13.28 2.56 0.58
C ASP A 45 -11.89 2.43 1.22
N ASP A 46 -11.79 2.59 2.54
CA ASP A 46 -10.55 2.35 3.27
C ASP A 46 -10.13 0.88 3.21
N PHE A 47 -11.07 -0.03 3.39
CA PHE A 47 -10.82 -1.46 3.28
C PHE A 47 -10.31 -1.84 1.88
N LEU A 48 -10.97 -1.32 0.83
CA LEU A 48 -10.56 -1.54 -0.55
C LEU A 48 -9.20 -0.90 -0.83
N GLY A 49 -8.95 0.30 -0.30
CA GLY A 49 -7.66 0.99 -0.38
C GLY A 49 -6.52 0.16 0.20
N GLN A 50 -6.71 -0.43 1.38
CA GLN A 50 -5.73 -1.31 2.02
C GLN A 50 -5.46 -2.59 1.20
N LEU A 51 -6.50 -3.20 0.61
CA LEU A 51 -6.32 -4.36 -0.27
C LEU A 51 -5.54 -4.00 -1.54
N LYS A 52 -5.88 -2.88 -2.18
CA LYS A 52 -5.18 -2.38 -3.37
C LYS A 52 -3.72 -2.05 -3.05
N LEU A 53 -3.46 -1.41 -1.90
CA LEU A 53 -2.09 -1.15 -1.42
C LEU A 53 -1.28 -2.42 -1.32
N GLY A 54 -1.84 -3.49 -0.72
CA GLY A 54 -1.11 -4.75 -0.62
C GLY A 54 -0.74 -5.38 -1.96
N LEU A 55 -1.60 -5.25 -2.98
CA LEU A 55 -1.30 -5.70 -4.34
C LEU A 55 -0.24 -4.82 -5.02
N ALA A 56 -0.29 -3.50 -4.80
CA ALA A 56 0.72 -2.59 -5.32
C ALA A 56 2.10 -2.84 -4.66
N HIS A 57 2.13 -3.11 -3.34
CA HIS A 57 3.31 -3.51 -2.59
C HIS A 57 3.88 -4.85 -3.07
N SER A 58 3.02 -5.82 -3.42
CA SER A 58 3.45 -7.08 -4.06
C SER A 58 4.17 -6.82 -5.38
N ALA A 59 3.57 -6.03 -6.28
CA ALA A 59 4.19 -5.67 -7.56
C ALA A 59 5.53 -4.93 -7.35
N PHE A 60 5.57 -4.00 -6.39
CA PHE A 60 6.79 -3.27 -6.04
C PHE A 60 7.89 -4.20 -5.53
N ALA A 61 7.57 -5.08 -4.58
CA ALA A 61 8.53 -6.03 -4.02
C ALA A 61 9.11 -6.99 -5.09
N ARG A 62 8.32 -7.28 -6.12
CA ARG A 62 8.72 -8.08 -7.29
C ARG A 62 9.43 -7.27 -8.38
N GLN A 63 9.78 -6.02 -8.10
CA GLN A 63 10.47 -5.09 -9.01
C GLN A 63 9.69 -4.76 -10.28
N GLN A 64 8.37 -4.95 -10.27
CA GLN A 64 7.48 -4.65 -11.38
C GLN A 64 7.09 -3.16 -11.32
N TRP A 65 8.07 -2.26 -11.44
CA TRP A 65 7.93 -0.84 -11.10
C TRP A 65 6.77 -0.14 -11.81
N LYS A 66 6.59 -0.37 -13.12
CA LYS A 66 5.49 0.21 -13.89
C LYS A 66 4.12 -0.31 -13.46
N GLU A 67 4.04 -1.59 -13.11
CA GLU A 67 2.80 -2.18 -12.59
C GLU A 67 2.48 -1.63 -11.20
N ALA A 68 3.49 -1.54 -10.33
CA ALA A 68 3.36 -0.95 -9.01
C ALA A 68 2.86 0.49 -9.08
N GLU A 69 3.52 1.32 -9.90
CA GLU A 69 3.08 2.70 -10.17
C GLU A 69 1.61 2.76 -10.60
N SER A 70 1.24 2.00 -11.63
CA SER A 70 -0.15 2.00 -12.14
C SER A 70 -1.15 1.60 -11.06
N ARG A 71 -0.81 0.65 -10.18
CA ARG A 71 -1.69 0.22 -9.09
C ARG A 71 -1.80 1.28 -8.00
N TYR A 72 -0.71 1.95 -7.65
CA TYR A 72 -0.75 3.05 -6.70
C TYR A 72 -1.53 4.25 -7.22
N ASP A 73 -1.32 4.64 -8.48
CA ASP A 73 -2.07 5.73 -9.12
C ASP A 73 -3.56 5.44 -9.18
N ASP A 74 -3.96 4.18 -9.41
CA ASP A 74 -5.37 3.78 -9.36
C ASP A 74 -5.99 4.04 -7.99
N ILE A 75 -5.28 3.82 -6.88
CA ILE A 75 -5.77 4.13 -5.54
C ILE A 75 -5.97 5.63 -5.39
N VAL A 76 -4.96 6.44 -5.75
CA VAL A 76 -5.04 7.91 -5.65
C VAL A 76 -6.19 8.47 -6.50
N LYS A 77 -6.44 7.87 -7.67
CA LYS A 77 -7.49 8.30 -8.59
C LYS A 77 -8.89 7.86 -8.16
N THR A 78 -9.03 6.63 -7.67
CA THR A 78 -10.36 6.01 -7.45
C THR A 78 -10.82 6.07 -6.00
N LEU A 79 -9.89 6.22 -5.06
CA LEU A 79 -10.14 6.25 -3.61
C LEU A 79 -9.38 7.41 -2.95
N PRO A 80 -9.50 8.66 -3.46
CA PRO A 80 -8.66 9.78 -3.02
C PRO A 80 -8.83 10.10 -1.53
N ASP A 81 -10.01 9.87 -0.96
CA ASP A 81 -10.29 10.19 0.45
C ASP A 81 -9.94 9.05 1.41
N SER A 82 -9.46 7.91 0.89
CA SER A 82 -9.08 6.77 1.74
C SER A 82 -7.77 7.00 2.46
N ASP A 83 -7.62 6.38 3.64
CA ASP A 83 -6.37 6.41 4.42
C ASP A 83 -5.16 5.84 3.64
N ALA A 84 -5.44 5.02 2.62
CA ALA A 84 -4.46 4.41 1.74
C ALA A 84 -3.90 5.37 0.68
N ALA A 85 -4.66 6.38 0.27
CA ALA A 85 -4.30 7.30 -0.81
C ALA A 85 -2.97 8.05 -0.62
N PRO A 86 -2.66 8.63 0.56
CA PRO A 86 -1.36 9.29 0.76
C PRO A 86 -0.18 8.31 0.68
N GLU A 87 -0.34 7.07 1.15
CA GLU A 87 0.70 6.05 1.00
C GLU A 87 0.90 5.70 -0.47
N ALA A 88 -0.20 5.52 -1.20
CA ALA A 88 -0.16 5.19 -2.62
C ALA A 88 0.54 6.30 -3.42
N LEU A 89 0.23 7.59 -3.18
CA LEU A 89 0.90 8.69 -3.87
C LEU A 89 2.43 8.66 -3.66
N TYR A 90 2.87 8.39 -2.43
CA TYR A 90 4.29 8.27 -2.12
C TYR A 90 4.95 7.14 -2.92
N TRP A 91 4.37 5.95 -2.88
CA TRP A 91 4.96 4.79 -3.55
C TRP A 91 4.80 4.81 -5.07
N ALA A 92 3.81 5.51 -5.63
CA ALA A 92 3.74 5.80 -7.06
C ALA A 92 4.97 6.60 -7.50
N GLY A 93 5.32 7.66 -6.76
CA GLY A 93 6.53 8.45 -6.98
C GLY A 93 7.82 7.63 -6.90
N VAL A 94 7.95 6.80 -5.85
CA VAL A 94 9.10 5.90 -5.69
C VAL A 94 9.17 4.89 -6.83
N SER A 95 8.03 4.34 -7.28
CA SER A 95 7.96 3.40 -8.40
C SER A 95 8.41 4.04 -9.71
N ARG A 96 7.97 5.27 -10.00
CA ARG A 96 8.44 6.06 -11.14
C ARG A 96 9.96 6.22 -11.13
N TYR A 97 10.50 6.69 -10.00
CA TYR A 97 11.94 6.85 -9.82
C TYR A 97 12.69 5.53 -10.01
N LYS A 98 12.21 4.43 -9.43
CA LYS A 98 12.81 3.11 -9.61
C LYS A 98 12.77 2.63 -11.06
N SER A 99 11.73 2.99 -11.82
CA SER A 99 11.61 2.63 -13.23
C SER A 99 12.48 3.48 -14.16
N SER A 100 12.66 4.77 -13.87
CA SER A 100 13.32 5.72 -14.78
C SER A 100 14.75 6.08 -14.37
N GLY A 101 15.08 5.98 -13.07
CA GLY A 101 16.29 6.54 -12.49
C GLY A 101 16.28 8.07 -12.38
N ASP A 102 15.18 8.73 -12.76
CA ASP A 102 15.08 10.18 -12.82
C ASP A 102 14.60 10.77 -11.47
N PRO A 103 15.44 11.51 -10.73
CA PRO A 103 15.06 12.10 -9.45
C PRO A 103 13.94 13.13 -9.55
N THR A 104 13.62 13.66 -10.75
CA THR A 104 12.50 14.59 -10.92
C THR A 104 11.15 13.96 -10.52
N ALA A 105 11.00 12.64 -10.65
CA ALA A 105 9.80 11.92 -10.23
C ALA A 105 9.52 12.09 -8.72
N LEU A 106 10.56 12.09 -7.90
CA LEU A 106 10.44 12.29 -6.45
C LEU A 106 10.06 13.74 -6.13
N GLN A 107 10.64 14.70 -6.85
CA GLN A 107 10.31 16.12 -6.70
C GLN A 107 8.85 16.40 -7.05
N GLN A 108 8.38 15.88 -8.19
CA GLN A 108 6.98 15.98 -8.61
C GLN A 108 6.03 15.38 -7.57
N THR A 109 6.45 14.29 -6.92
CA THR A 109 5.68 13.67 -5.84
C THR A 109 5.58 14.59 -4.63
N THR A 110 6.69 15.26 -4.26
CA THR A 110 6.67 16.26 -3.18
C THR A 110 5.78 17.46 -3.53
N GLU A 111 5.80 17.94 -4.77
CA GLU A 111 4.88 18.99 -5.22
C GLU A 111 3.42 18.54 -5.14
N ALA A 112 3.11 17.29 -5.51
CA ALA A 112 1.78 16.73 -5.35
C ALA A 112 1.34 16.72 -3.88
N PHE A 113 2.24 16.41 -2.94
CA PHE A 113 1.96 16.46 -1.50
C PHE A 113 1.76 17.87 -0.93
N LYS A 114 2.20 18.93 -1.63
CA LYS A 114 1.87 20.31 -1.24
C LYS A 114 0.43 20.67 -1.55
N ILE A 115 -0.19 19.98 -2.51
CA ILE A 115 -1.57 20.19 -2.96
C ILE A 115 -2.52 19.19 -2.30
N HIS A 116 -2.09 17.94 -2.12
CA HIS A 116 -2.90 16.85 -1.57
C HIS A 116 -2.23 16.23 -0.35
N TYR A 117 -3.01 15.82 0.65
CA TYR A 117 -2.54 15.05 1.80
C TYR A 117 -1.42 15.72 2.63
N GLN A 118 -1.37 17.05 2.69
CA GLN A 118 -0.32 17.84 3.35
C GLN A 118 -0.06 17.43 4.81
N GLY A 119 -1.12 17.03 5.52
CA GLY A 119 -1.03 16.62 6.94
C GLY A 119 -0.57 15.18 7.16
N SER A 120 -0.47 14.37 6.10
CA SER A 120 -0.16 12.94 6.22
C SER A 120 1.30 12.69 6.62
N THR A 121 1.55 11.56 7.27
CA THR A 121 2.92 11.09 7.54
C THR A 121 3.70 10.86 6.24
N TRP A 122 3.02 10.55 5.13
CA TRP A 122 3.64 10.34 3.83
C TRP A 122 4.12 11.64 3.18
N ALA A 123 3.39 12.75 3.35
CA ALA A 123 3.88 14.07 2.97
C ALA A 123 5.16 14.45 3.72
N LYS A 124 5.23 14.16 5.03
CA LYS A 124 6.44 14.36 5.85
C LYS A 124 7.62 13.50 5.37
N LYS A 125 7.37 12.26 4.94
CA LYS A 125 8.43 11.40 4.36
C LYS A 125 8.91 11.92 3.01
N ALA A 126 8.01 12.44 2.17
CA ALA A 126 8.35 12.96 0.85
C ALA A 126 9.02 14.34 0.88
N SER A 127 8.92 15.08 1.99
CA SER A 127 9.46 16.44 2.08
C SER A 127 10.97 16.51 1.90
N VAL A 128 11.70 15.42 2.18
CA VAL A 128 13.15 15.34 1.99
C VAL A 128 13.58 15.33 0.51
N TRP A 129 12.64 15.17 -0.41
CA TRP A 129 12.90 15.24 -1.86
C TRP A 129 12.65 16.62 -2.45
N ALA A 130 12.06 17.55 -1.68
CA ALA A 130 12.04 18.96 -2.06
C ALA A 130 13.48 19.46 -2.11
N LYS A 131 13.91 19.97 -3.26
CA LYS A 131 15.16 20.73 -3.37
C LYS A 131 14.98 22.14 -2.80
#